data_AF-A0A847A8A5-F1
#
_entry.id   AF-A0A847A8A5-F1
#
_cell.length_a   1.000
_cell.length_b   1.000
_cell.length_c   1.000
_cell.angle_alpha   90.00
_cell.angle_beta   90.00
_cell.angle_gamma   90.00
#
_symmetry.space_group_name_H-M   'P 1'
#
loop_
_entity.id
_entity.type
_entity.pdbx_description
1 polymer ?
#
loop_
_entity_poly.entity_id
_entity_poly.type
_entity_poly.pdbx_seq_one_letter_code
_entity_poly.pdbx_strand_id
1 'polypeptide(L)'
;MASKIAGWATFVLIAVLYGYMVVAAVGNLVMLPEMAATLGLQVNAVGWFWLWLGVVLPLIGFAVALLISRRRKGGSKLLILATGLAVVAALQLEIGLLVPPVSFFV
;
A
#
# COMPACT_ATOMS: atom_id res chain seq x y z
N MET A 1 -30.60 -4.48 -11.80
CA MET A 1 -30.02 -4.78 -10.47
C MET A 1 -28.59 -5.33 -10.57
N ALA A 2 -28.30 -6.25 -11.50
CA ALA A 2 -26.97 -6.82 -11.74
C ALA A 2 -25.82 -5.78 -11.85
N SER A 3 -26.01 -4.69 -12.60
CA SER A 3 -25.00 -3.61 -12.75
C SER A 3 -24.64 -2.91 -11.42
N LYS A 4 -25.60 -2.75 -10.49
CA LYS A 4 -25.33 -2.14 -9.18
C LYS A 4 -24.57 -3.08 -8.26
N ILE A 5 -24.90 -4.38 -8.30
CA ILE A 5 -24.21 -5.41 -7.54
C ILE A 5 -22.76 -5.53 -8.01
N ALA A 6 -22.54 -5.57 -9.33
CA ALA A 6 -21.20 -5.59 -9.91
C ALA A 6 -20.37 -4.37 -9.48
N GLY A 7 -20.93 -3.16 -9.52
CA GLY A 7 -20.23 -1.95 -9.09
C GLY A 7 -19.84 -1.97 -7.60
N TRP A 8 -20.71 -2.50 -6.73
CA TRP A 8 -20.38 -2.68 -5.32
C TRP A 8 -19.32 -3.76 -5.10
N ALA A 9 -19.43 -4.89 -5.79
CA ALA A 9 -18.44 -5.96 -5.72
C ALA A 9 -17.04 -5.46 -6.14
N THR A 10 -16.94 -4.71 -7.25
CA THR A 10 -15.67 -4.12 -7.68
C THR A 10 -15.13 -3.13 -6.66
N PHE A 11 -15.98 -2.29 -6.06
CA PHE A 11 -15.55 -1.36 -5.02
C PHE A 11 -14.97 -2.11 -3.81
N VAL A 12 -15.68 -3.13 -3.32
CA VAL A 12 -15.23 -3.94 -2.19
C VAL A 12 -13.91 -4.63 -2.51
N LEU A 13 -13.78 -5.23 -3.69
CA LEU A 13 -12.52 -5.86 -4.13
C LEU A 13 -11.35 -4.86 -4.12
N ILE A 14 -11.53 -3.66 -4.67
CA ILE A 14 -10.48 -2.62 -4.67
C ILE A 14 -10.14 -2.21 -3.24
N ALA A 15 -11.13 -1.99 -2.38
CA ALA A 15 -10.92 -1.61 -0.99
C ALA A 15 -10.18 -2.70 -0.19
N VAL A 16 -10.53 -3.98 -0.42
CA VAL A 16 -9.84 -5.13 0.17
C VAL A 16 -8.38 -5.18 -0.29
N LEU A 17 -8.09 -4.90 -1.56
CA LEU A 17 -6.71 -4.86 -2.06
C LEU A 17 -5.89 -3.74 -1.38
N TYR A 18 -6.46 -2.55 -1.17
CA TYR A 18 -5.80 -1.53 -0.36
C TYR A 18 -5.55 -2.00 1.07
N GLY A 19 -6.54 -2.65 1.70
CA GLY A 19 -6.39 -3.24 3.03
C GLY A 19 -5.27 -4.29 3.08
N TYR A 20 -5.19 -5.15 2.07
CA TYR A 20 -4.12 -6.13 1.92
C TYR A 20 -2.74 -5.48 1.83
N MET A 21 -2.59 -4.39 1.06
CA MET A 21 -1.32 -3.66 0.98
C MET A 21 -0.88 -3.10 2.34
N VAL A 22 -1.83 -2.61 3.15
CA VAL A 22 -1.54 -2.15 4.51
C VAL A 22 -1.10 -3.32 5.39
N VAL A 23 -1.84 -4.43 5.37
CA VAL A 23 -1.51 -5.62 6.18
C VAL A 23 -0.14 -6.18 5.81
N ALA A 24 0.17 -6.27 4.51
CA ALA A 24 1.47 -6.71 4.04
C ALA A 24 2.61 -5.76 4.48
N ALA A 25 2.38 -4.45 4.38
CA ALA A 25 3.36 -3.45 4.82
C ALA A 25 3.58 -3.50 6.34
N VAL A 26 2.52 -3.71 7.13
CA VAL A 26 2.63 -3.89 8.59
C VAL A 26 3.38 -5.18 8.91
N GLY A 27 3.12 -6.27 8.18
CA GLY A 27 3.88 -7.51 8.29
C GLY A 27 5.38 -7.29 8.08
N ASN A 28 5.75 -6.54 7.04
CA ASN A 28 7.14 -6.16 6.80
C ASN A 28 7.71 -5.29 7.94
N LEU A 29 6.93 -4.34 8.44
CA LEU A 29 7.35 -3.44 9.53
C LEU A 29 7.64 -4.18 10.84
N VAL A 30 6.96 -5.29 11.12
CA VAL A 30 7.16 -6.08 12.35
C VAL A 30 8.18 -7.21 12.15
N MET A 31 8.06 -7.96 11.06
CA MET A 31 8.87 -9.16 10.86
C MET A 31 10.30 -8.88 10.40
N LEU A 32 10.55 -7.82 9.60
CA LEU A 32 11.92 -7.51 9.16
C LEU A 32 12.84 -7.11 10.32
N PRO A 33 12.43 -6.24 11.28
CA PRO A 33 13.24 -5.98 12.46
C PRO A 33 13.48 -7.21 13.34
N GLU A 34 12.47 -8.07 13.50
CA GLU A 34 12.59 -9.31 14.29
C GLU A 34 13.60 -10.27 13.64
N MET A 35 13.53 -10.45 12.32
CA MET A 35 14.52 -11.23 11.57
C MET A 35 15.93 -10.63 11.68
N ALA A 36 16.07 -9.31 11.56
CA ALA A 36 17.37 -8.64 11.71
C ALA A 36 17.98 -8.86 13.10
N ALA A 37 17.16 -8.80 14.14
CA ALA A 37 17.59 -9.04 15.53
C ALA A 37 18.13 -10.47 15.73
N THR A 38 17.54 -11.48 15.08
CA THR A 38 18.07 -12.86 15.14
C THR A 38 19.45 -13.01 14.50
N LEU A 39 19.83 -12.08 13.60
CA LEU A 39 21.14 -12.00 12.96
C LEU A 39 22.11 -11.05 13.69
N GLY A 40 21.69 -10.48 14.82
CA GLY A 40 22.48 -9.50 15.57
C GLY A 40 22.55 -8.11 14.94
N LEU A 41 21.71 -7.83 13.94
CA LEU A 41 21.64 -6.55 13.23
C LEU A 41 20.53 -5.68 13.78
N GLN A 42 20.65 -4.36 13.63
CA GLN A 42 19.60 -3.41 14.00
C GLN A 42 19.09 -2.64 12.78
N VAL A 43 17.80 -2.30 12.79
CA VAL A 43 17.21 -1.45 11.75
C VAL A 43 17.60 0.00 12.01
N ASN A 44 18.29 0.63 11.06
CA ASN A 44 18.70 2.02 11.17
C ASN A 44 17.52 3.00 10.92
N ALA A 45 17.74 4.29 11.15
CA ALA A 45 16.71 5.32 10.99
C ALA A 45 16.12 5.39 9.56
N VAL A 46 16.95 5.14 8.54
CA VAL A 46 16.54 5.13 7.13
C VAL A 46 15.62 3.94 6.85
N GLY A 47 15.93 2.78 7.42
CA GLY A 47 15.12 1.59 7.28
C GLY A 47 13.75 1.74 7.91
N TRP A 48 13.68 2.30 9.12
CA TRP A 48 12.41 2.65 9.77
C TRP A 48 11.58 3.63 8.95
N PHE A 49 12.21 4.64 8.35
CA PHE A 49 11.52 5.59 7.47
C PHE A 49 10.84 4.88 6.30
N TRP A 50 11.55 3.99 5.60
CA TRP A 50 11.00 3.25 4.45
C TRP A 50 9.91 2.25 4.85
N LEU A 51 10.05 1.57 6.00
CA LEU A 51 9.03 0.68 6.52
C LEU A 51 7.72 1.43 6.82
N TRP A 52 7.81 2.56 7.52
CA TRP A 52 6.65 3.42 7.79
C TRP A 52 6.06 4.01 6.51
N LEU A 53 6.90 4.44 5.57
CA LEU A 53 6.45 4.95 4.28
C LEU A 53 5.63 3.88 3.54
N GLY A 54 6.08 2.62 3.53
CA GLY A 54 5.36 1.50 2.94
C GLY A 54 3.96 1.29 3.51
N VAL A 55 3.77 1.51 4.81
CA VAL A 55 2.47 1.42 5.51
C VAL A 55 1.58 2.63 5.20
N VAL A 56 2.14 3.83 5.19
CA VAL A 56 1.40 5.08 5.02
C VAL A 56 0.97 5.29 3.56
N LEU A 57 1.78 4.86 2.58
CA LEU A 57 1.51 5.01 1.15
C LEU A 57 0.12 4.50 0.71
N PRO A 58 -0.29 3.26 1.01
CA PRO A 58 -1.61 2.75 0.62
C PRO A 58 -2.76 3.48 1.30
N LEU A 59 -2.57 3.94 2.55
CA LEU A 59 -3.59 4.72 3.26
C LEU A 59 -3.81 6.08 2.59
N ILE A 60 -2.72 6.80 2.28
CA ILE A 60 -2.79 8.08 1.59
C ILE A 60 -3.36 7.89 0.18
N GLY A 61 -2.89 6.89 -0.56
CA GLY A 61 -3.36 6.61 -1.91
C GLY A 61 -4.87 6.35 -1.96
N PHE A 62 -5.38 5.55 -1.01
CA PHE A 62 -6.83 5.30 -0.90
C PHE A 62 -7.60 6.57 -0.55
N ALA A 63 -7.13 7.34 0.44
CA ALA A 63 -7.79 8.58 0.86
C ALA A 63 -7.83 9.61 -0.27
N VAL A 64 -6.73 9.79 -1.00
CA VAL A 64 -6.63 10.69 -2.17
C VAL A 64 -7.56 10.21 -3.28
N ALA A 65 -7.58 8.92 -3.59
CA ALA A 65 -8.47 8.38 -4.61
C ALA A 65 -9.97 8.54 -4.24
N LEU A 66 -10.32 8.38 -2.97
CA LEU A 66 -11.66 8.71 -2.46
C LEU A 66 -11.99 10.20 -2.58
N LEU A 67 -11.04 11.07 -2.22
CA LEU A 67 -11.20 12.52 -2.29
C LEU A 67 -11.40 13.02 -3.73
N ILE A 68 -10.65 12.47 -4.68
CA ILE A 68 -10.75 12.81 -6.11
C ILE A 68 -12.06 12.27 -6.69
N SER A 69 -12.46 11.06 -6.31
CA SER A 69 -13.67 10.42 -6.83
C SER A 69 -14.97 10.93 -6.19
N ARG A 70 -14.92 11.78 -5.16
CA ARG A 70 -16.11 12.24 -4.39
C ARG A 70 -17.23 12.85 -5.23
N ARG A 71 -16.91 13.47 -6.38
CA ARG A 71 -17.89 14.09 -7.31
C ARG A 71 -18.27 13.21 -8.50
N ARG A 72 -17.68 12.01 -8.61
CA ARG A 72 -17.86 11.08 -9.74
C ARG A 72 -18.81 9.94 -9.34
N LYS A 73 -19.64 9.48 -10.28
CA LYS A 73 -20.61 8.40 -10.06
C LYS A 73 -20.26 7.16 -10.90
N GLY A 74 -20.68 5.99 -10.44
CA GLY A 74 -20.58 4.74 -11.20
C GLY A 74 -19.15 4.33 -11.56
N GLY A 75 -18.94 3.88 -12.80
CA GLY A 75 -17.67 3.31 -13.27
C GLY A 75 -16.47 4.26 -13.17
N SER A 76 -16.66 5.57 -13.39
CA SER A 76 -15.56 6.54 -13.28
C SER A 76 -14.96 6.61 -11.87
N LYS A 77 -15.78 6.41 -10.83
CA LYS A 77 -15.28 6.34 -9.44
C LYS A 77 -14.42 5.10 -9.21
N LEU A 78 -14.83 3.96 -9.76
CA LEU A 78 -14.09 2.70 -9.66
C LEU A 78 -12.76 2.77 -10.38
N LEU A 79 -12.73 3.36 -11.59
CA LEU A 79 -11.48 3.56 -12.34
C LEU A 79 -10.49 4.42 -11.57
N ILE A 80 -10.93 5.54 -10.97
CA ILE A 80 -10.05 6.39 -10.16
C ILE A 80 -9.47 5.63 -8.96
N LEU A 81 -10.28 4.82 -8.27
CA LEU A 81 -9.82 4.00 -7.15
C LEU A 81 -8.81 2.93 -7.59
N ALA A 82 -9.07 2.27 -8.72
CA ALA A 82 -8.16 1.29 -9.31
C ALA A 82 -6.85 1.92 -9.80
N THR A 83 -6.90 3.11 -10.40
CA THR A 83 -5.69 3.85 -10.78
C THR A 83 -4.87 4.22 -9.55
N GLY A 84 -5.51 4.72 -8.48
CA GLY A 84 -4.80 4.98 -7.23
C GLY A 84 -4.10 3.73 -6.70
N LEU A 85 -4.78 2.58 -6.76
CA LEU A 85 -4.22 1.30 -6.30
C LEU A 85 -3.00 0.92 -7.13
N ALA A 86 -3.11 1.02 -8.46
CA ALA A 86 -2.02 0.73 -9.38
C ALA A 86 -0.81 1.65 -9.16
N VAL A 87 -1.03 2.94 -8.91
CA VAL A 87 0.04 3.90 -8.61
C VAL A 87 0.74 3.55 -7.30
N VAL A 88 -0.01 3.26 -6.22
CA VAL A 88 0.60 2.84 -4.95
C VAL A 88 1.38 1.54 -5.12
N ALA A 89 0.85 0.57 -5.86
CA ALA A 89 1.53 -0.70 -6.10
C ALA A 89 2.83 -0.50 -6.90
N ALA A 90 2.80 0.31 -7.97
CA ALA A 90 3.99 0.65 -8.74
C ALA A 90 5.04 1.35 -7.87
N LEU A 91 4.64 2.32 -7.04
CA LEU A 91 5.55 3.00 -6.12
C LEU A 91 6.18 2.04 -5.10
N GLN A 92 5.41 1.11 -4.54
CA GLN A 92 5.99 0.11 -3.62
C GLN A 92 7.00 -0.80 -4.32
N LEU A 93 6.75 -1.20 -5.57
CA LEU A 93 7.69 -2.00 -6.36
C LEU A 93 8.97 -1.22 -6.66
N GLU A 94 8.85 0.03 -7.10
CA GLU A 94 10.00 0.91 -7.37
C GLU A 94 10.83 1.15 -6.12
N ILE A 95 10.18 1.40 -4.97
CA ILE A 95 10.88 1.55 -3.68
C ILE A 95 11.64 0.27 -3.33
N GLY A 96 11.01 -0.91 -3.50
CA GLY A 96 11.66 -2.19 -3.23
C GLY A 96 12.85 -2.48 -4.15
N LEU A 97 12.85 -1.96 -5.38
CA LEU A 97 13.95 -2.09 -6.33
C LEU A 97 15.09 -1.10 -6.07
N LEU A 98 14.73 0.16 -5.75
CA LEU A 98 15.70 1.24 -5.59
C LEU A 98 16.37 1.26 -4.22
N VAL A 99 15.72 0.76 -3.18
CA VAL A 99 16.26 0.77 -1.82
C VAL A 99 16.90 -0.59 -1.52
N PRO A 100 18.25 -0.69 -1.49
CA PRO A 100 18.92 -1.96 -1.27
C PRO A 100 18.57 -2.51 0.13
N PRO A 101 18.26 -3.80 0.29
CA PRO A 101 17.97 -4.39 1.60
C PRO A 101 19.12 -4.20 2.61
N VAL A 102 20.36 -4.15 2.13
CA VAL A 102 21.56 -3.91 2.95
C VAL A 102 21.61 -2.49 3.53
N SER A 103 20.84 -1.54 2.99
CA SER A 103 20.81 -0.16 3.51
C SER A 103 19.97 0.00 4.78
N PHE A 104 19.17 -1.01 5.13
CA PHE A 104 18.26 -0.98 6.28
C PHE A 104 18.93 -1.42 7.59
N PHE A 105 20.01 -2.20 7.49
CA PHE A 105 20.58 -2.91 8.62
C PHE A 105 22.01 -2.44 8.90
N VAL A 106 22.30 -2.17 10.17
CA VAL A 106 23.62 -1.74 10.68
C VAL A 106 23.98 -2.57 11.91
#